data_AF-A0A7S0J884-F1
#
_entry.id   AF-A0A7S0J884-F1
#
_cell.length_a   1.000
_cell.length_b   1.000
_cell.length_c   1.000
_cell.angle_alpha   90.00
_cell.angle_beta   90.00
_cell.angle_gamma   90.00
#
_symmetry.space_group_name_H-M   'P 1'
#
loop_
_entity.id
_entity.type
_entity.pdbx_description
1 polymer ?
#
loop_
_entity_poly.entity_id
_entity_poly.type
_entity_poly.pdbx_seq_one_letter_code
_entity_poly.pdbx_strand_id
1 'polypeptide(L)'
;GPRGHVLAIARMDAAPEAAMREWSAALQAAGKAPMYVDGKKGVGVGELRRAIIAAGEYVNRRRQRRGIQRRPVRAAILGYPNVGKSALINRLVGRKKTKSENRPGVTRGFSWIRIDPQVQLLDSPGIIPAKQVSQEAAYHLAMCDDIGSAAYDTRGVAAALLETLGAVAISSPTYARLDVLRERWGVEPDVESGEAYLLRLAEERFTGDVQRAAVTLLKDFRSGQLGRICLERPLPLVSEHDAPLRAAKPR
;
A
#
# COMPACT_ATOMS: atom_id res chain seq x y z
N GLY A 1 6.87 -12.13 12.17
CA GLY A 1 7.12 -12.96 13.37
C GLY A 1 6.42 -14.32 13.23
N PRO A 2 6.82 -15.35 14.00
CA PRO A 2 6.74 -16.79 13.69
C PRO A 2 5.33 -17.42 13.77
N ARG A 3 4.27 -16.66 13.50
CA ARG A 3 2.86 -17.09 13.66
C ARG A 3 2.17 -17.40 12.34
N GLY A 4 2.90 -17.96 11.36
CA GLY A 4 2.33 -18.32 10.04
C GLY A 4 1.93 -17.13 9.16
N HIS A 5 2.33 -15.91 9.52
CA HIS A 5 2.08 -14.69 8.74
C HIS A 5 3.40 -14.04 8.35
N VAL A 6 3.48 -13.56 7.11
CA VAL A 6 4.63 -12.82 6.57
C VAL A 6 4.12 -11.46 6.12
N LEU A 7 4.74 -10.38 6.60
CA LEU A 7 4.36 -9.01 6.25
C LEU A 7 5.32 -8.51 5.17
N ALA A 8 4.78 -8.27 3.97
CA ALA A 8 5.52 -7.67 2.88
C ALA A 8 5.07 -6.22 2.67
N ILE A 9 6.00 -5.28 2.60
CA ILE A 9 5.77 -3.89 2.23
C ILE A 9 6.20 -3.73 0.77
N ALA A 10 5.23 -3.55 -0.13
CA ALA A 10 5.48 -3.42 -1.55
C ALA A 10 5.78 -1.97 -1.96
N ARG A 11 6.23 -1.77 -3.21
CA ARG A 11 6.49 -0.44 -3.82
C ARG A 11 7.52 0.40 -3.04
N MET A 12 8.59 -0.25 -2.59
CA MET A 12 9.71 0.42 -1.89
C MET A 12 10.36 1.55 -2.72
N ASP A 13 10.18 1.53 -4.04
CA ASP A 13 10.67 2.55 -4.96
C ASP A 13 9.90 3.87 -4.88
N ALA A 14 8.69 3.87 -4.30
CA ALA A 14 7.82 5.05 -4.18
C ALA A 14 7.97 5.79 -2.83
N ALA A 15 8.55 5.16 -1.80
CA ALA A 15 8.63 5.73 -0.46
C ALA A 15 10.04 6.26 -0.11
N PRO A 16 10.18 7.40 0.60
CA PRO A 16 11.47 7.88 1.09
C PRO A 16 12.11 6.92 2.10
N GLU A 17 13.45 6.89 2.15
CA GLU A 17 14.19 6.01 3.06
C GLU A 17 13.98 6.37 4.54
N ALA A 18 13.81 7.66 4.86
CA ALA A 18 13.47 8.10 6.20
C ALA A 18 12.12 7.51 6.65
N ALA A 19 11.10 7.61 5.80
CA ALA A 19 9.79 7.03 6.07
C ALA A 19 9.84 5.51 6.24
N MET A 20 10.57 4.81 5.36
CA MET A 20 10.73 3.35 5.48
C MET A 20 11.39 2.95 6.81
N ARG A 21 12.39 3.71 7.29
CA ARG A 21 13.02 3.45 8.59
C ARG A 21 12.07 3.66 9.76
N GLU A 22 11.32 4.75 9.77
CA GLU A 22 10.36 5.06 10.85
C GLU A 22 9.23 4.03 10.90
N TRP A 23 8.65 3.68 9.75
CA TRP A 23 7.65 2.62 9.64
C TRP A 23 8.22 1.25 10.04
N SER A 24 9.47 0.93 9.67
CA SER A 24 10.13 -0.29 10.10
C SER A 24 10.20 -0.38 11.62
N ALA A 25 10.67 0.68 12.28
CA ALA A 25 10.80 0.74 13.73
C ALA A 25 9.43 0.61 14.42
N ALA A 26 8.41 1.33 13.95
CA ALA A 26 7.06 1.26 14.51
C ALA A 26 6.44 -0.14 14.35
N LEU A 27 6.59 -0.77 13.18
CA LEU A 27 6.10 -2.13 12.94
C LEU A 27 6.85 -3.16 13.79
N GLN A 28 8.16 -3.00 13.96
CA GLN A 28 8.97 -3.86 14.83
C GLN A 28 8.57 -3.72 16.31
N ALA A 29 8.35 -2.49 16.78
CA ALA A 29 7.85 -2.22 18.13
C ALA A 29 6.47 -2.86 18.35
N ALA A 30 5.63 -2.92 17.30
CA ALA A 30 4.35 -3.66 17.31
C ALA A 30 4.50 -5.19 17.13
N GLY A 31 5.71 -5.75 17.23
CA GLY A 31 5.98 -7.19 17.10
C GLY A 31 5.85 -7.75 15.68
N LYS A 32 5.77 -6.89 14.66
CA LYS A 32 5.76 -7.26 13.24
C LYS A 32 7.19 -7.28 12.70
N ALA A 33 7.39 -7.97 11.57
CA ALA A 33 8.67 -8.03 10.89
C ALA A 33 8.43 -7.69 9.40
N PRO A 34 8.44 -6.40 9.03
CA PRO A 34 8.18 -6.00 7.66
C PRO A 34 9.34 -6.42 6.75
N MET A 35 9.00 -6.95 5.58
CA MET A 35 9.95 -7.26 4.51
C MET A 35 9.66 -6.35 3.32
N TYR A 36 10.60 -5.49 2.96
CA TYR A 36 10.43 -4.58 1.82
C TYR A 36 10.68 -5.33 0.52
N VAL A 37 9.75 -5.18 -0.44
CA VAL A 37 9.81 -5.88 -1.71
C VAL A 37 9.45 -4.97 -2.88
N ASP A 38 10.12 -5.21 -4.01
CA ASP A 38 9.75 -4.65 -5.30
C ASP A 38 9.33 -5.81 -6.23
N GLY A 39 8.03 -5.99 -6.42
CA GLY A 39 7.49 -7.01 -7.34
C GLY A 39 7.80 -6.74 -8.82
N LYS A 40 8.16 -5.52 -9.20
CA LYS A 40 8.56 -5.18 -10.57
C LYS A 40 10.03 -5.46 -10.80
N LYS A 41 10.93 -5.01 -9.92
CA LYS A 41 12.39 -5.19 -10.05
C LYS A 41 12.91 -6.51 -9.47
N GLY A 42 12.15 -7.16 -8.58
CA GLY A 42 12.53 -8.40 -7.92
C GLY A 42 13.33 -8.24 -6.61
N VAL A 43 13.54 -7.00 -6.16
CA VAL A 43 14.27 -6.69 -4.92
C VAL A 43 13.50 -7.26 -3.71
N GLY A 44 14.20 -7.91 -2.78
CA GLY A 44 13.62 -8.51 -1.56
C GLY A 44 12.77 -9.77 -1.79
N VAL A 45 12.42 -10.13 -3.03
CA VAL A 45 11.51 -11.26 -3.32
C VAL A 45 12.13 -12.61 -2.93
N GLY A 46 13.44 -12.77 -3.06
CA GLY A 46 14.14 -14.00 -2.65
C GLY A 46 14.08 -14.24 -1.13
N GLU A 47 14.28 -13.18 -0.34
CA GLU A 47 14.13 -13.22 1.12
C GLU A 47 12.69 -13.51 1.50
N LEU A 48 11.72 -12.84 0.85
CA LEU A 48 10.31 -13.10 1.07
C LEU A 48 9.96 -14.58 0.78
N ARG A 49 10.47 -15.16 -0.31
CA ARG A 49 10.26 -16.57 -0.64
C ARG A 49 10.78 -17.49 0.47
N ARG A 50 11.99 -17.24 0.98
CA ARG A 50 12.55 -17.99 2.11
C ARG A 50 11.69 -17.88 3.37
N ALA A 51 11.21 -16.67 3.69
CA ALA A 51 10.35 -16.44 4.84
C ALA A 51 9.00 -17.17 4.72
N ILE A 52 8.40 -17.19 3.52
CA ILE A 52 7.16 -17.93 3.24
C ILE A 52 7.36 -19.44 3.43
N ILE A 53 8.47 -19.99 2.90
CA ILE A 53 8.80 -21.42 3.05
C ILE A 53 9.01 -21.76 4.53
N ALA A 54 9.79 -20.97 5.26
CA ALA A 54 10.03 -21.15 6.68
C ALA A 54 8.73 -21.10 7.51
N ALA A 55 7.79 -20.20 7.16
CA ALA A 55 6.47 -20.15 7.77
C ALA A 55 5.63 -21.41 7.46
N GLY A 56 5.71 -21.93 6.23
CA GLY A 56 5.08 -23.20 5.85
C GLY A 56 5.63 -24.40 6.63
N GLU A 57 6.96 -24.48 6.79
CA GLU A 57 7.58 -25.52 7.61
C GLU A 57 7.16 -25.44 9.07
N TYR A 58 7.07 -24.23 9.64
CA TYR A 58 6.57 -24.04 10.99
C TYR A 58 5.15 -24.62 11.17
N VAL A 59 4.25 -24.37 10.22
CA VAL A 59 2.89 -24.94 10.23
C VAL A 59 2.93 -26.47 10.16
N ASN A 60 3.80 -27.04 9.32
CA ASN A 60 3.94 -28.50 9.20
C ASN A 60 4.56 -29.13 10.45
N ARG A 61 5.55 -28.51 11.10
CA ARG A 61 6.09 -28.97 12.39
C ARG A 61 4.99 -29.04 13.46
N ARG A 62 4.10 -28.04 13.49
CA ARG A 62 2.95 -28.02 14.41
C ARG A 62 1.94 -29.14 14.11
N ARG A 63 1.75 -29.51 12.84
CA ARG A 63 0.91 -30.66 12.44
C ARG A 63 1.50 -31.98 12.94
N GLN A 64 2.80 -32.19 12.73
CA GLN A 64 3.49 -33.42 13.15
C GLN A 64 3.43 -33.63 14.67
N ARG A 65 3.60 -32.57 15.46
CA ARG A 65 3.43 -32.63 16.94
C ARG A 65 2.03 -33.09 17.37
N ARG A 66 1.03 -33.03 16.48
CA ARG A 66 -0.35 -33.49 16.70
C ARG A 66 -0.64 -34.83 16.01
N GLY A 67 0.39 -35.54 15.54
CA GLY A 67 0.24 -36.80 14.78
C GLY A 67 -0.30 -36.64 13.36
N ILE A 68 -0.38 -35.40 12.83
CA ILE A 68 -0.92 -35.13 11.50
C ILE A 68 0.21 -35.18 10.46
N GLN A 69 -0.03 -35.93 9.37
CA GLN A 69 0.91 -36.05 8.25
C GLN A 69 1.25 -34.71 7.59
N ARG A 70 2.47 -34.61 7.05
CA ARG A 70 2.90 -33.42 6.30
C ARG A 70 2.10 -33.31 5.00
N ARG A 71 1.76 -32.08 4.62
CA ARG A 71 1.16 -31.75 3.32
C ARG A 71 1.54 -30.34 2.91
N PRO A 72 1.46 -29.99 1.61
CA PRO A 72 1.68 -28.62 1.16
C PRO A 72 0.84 -27.63 1.97
N VAL A 73 1.48 -26.56 2.44
CA VAL A 73 0.82 -25.47 3.13
C VAL A 73 0.18 -24.56 2.10
N ARG A 74 -1.10 -24.30 2.30
CA ARG A 74 -1.87 -23.33 1.55
C ARG A 74 -1.79 -22.00 2.29
N ALA A 75 -1.26 -20.98 1.63
CA ALA A 75 -1.21 -19.61 2.13
C ALA A 75 -1.96 -18.69 1.18
N ALA A 76 -2.47 -17.57 1.67
CA ALA A 76 -3.13 -16.56 0.86
C ALA A 76 -2.35 -15.25 0.92
N ILE A 77 -2.30 -14.53 -0.20
CA ILE A 77 -1.80 -13.15 -0.21
C ILE A 77 -3.00 -12.23 0.00
N LEU A 78 -2.95 -11.43 1.06
CA LEU A 78 -4.01 -10.47 1.40
C LEU A 78 -3.50 -9.06 1.18
N GLY A 79 -4.38 -8.18 0.70
CA GLY A 79 -4.10 -6.76 0.50
C GLY A 79 -5.12 -6.09 -0.41
N TYR A 80 -5.16 -4.76 -0.34
CA TYR A 80 -6.02 -3.93 -1.19
C TYR A 80 -5.77 -4.16 -2.69
N PRO A 81 -6.72 -3.82 -3.57
CA PRO A 81 -6.45 -3.73 -5.02
C PRO A 81 -5.17 -2.95 -5.33
N ASN A 82 -4.53 -3.24 -6.46
CA ASN A 82 -3.35 -2.52 -6.98
C ASN A 82 -2.06 -2.46 -6.14
N VAL A 83 -2.01 -2.91 -4.88
CA VAL A 83 -0.78 -2.96 -4.05
C VAL A 83 0.38 -3.82 -4.61
N GLY A 84 0.19 -4.48 -5.76
CA GLY A 84 1.24 -5.25 -6.44
C GLY A 84 1.22 -6.76 -6.17
N LYS A 85 0.12 -7.31 -5.64
CA LYS A 85 -0.03 -8.75 -5.34
C LYS A 85 0.33 -9.64 -6.54
N SER A 86 -0.27 -9.39 -7.71
CA SER A 86 -0.05 -10.23 -8.90
C SER A 86 1.39 -10.13 -9.43
N ALA A 87 2.00 -8.94 -9.37
CA ALA A 87 3.41 -8.74 -9.70
C ALA A 87 4.31 -9.56 -8.76
N LEU A 88 4.03 -9.52 -7.46
CA LEU A 88 4.76 -10.29 -6.46
C LEU A 88 4.61 -11.80 -6.66
N ILE A 89 3.39 -12.29 -6.93
CA ILE A 89 3.13 -13.70 -7.25
C ILE A 89 3.94 -14.16 -8.46
N ASN A 90 3.91 -13.41 -9.56
CA ASN A 90 4.66 -13.74 -10.77
C ASN A 90 6.16 -13.86 -10.50
N ARG A 91 6.71 -12.96 -9.67
CA ARG A 91 8.12 -13.02 -9.27
C ARG A 91 8.42 -14.21 -8.35
N LEU A 92 7.55 -14.52 -7.39
CA LEU A 92 7.71 -15.67 -6.50
C LEU A 92 7.69 -17.01 -7.26
N VAL A 93 6.96 -17.10 -8.37
CA VAL A 93 6.89 -18.28 -9.24
C VAL A 93 8.06 -18.36 -10.23
N GLY A 94 8.74 -17.23 -10.50
CA GLY A 94 9.80 -17.14 -11.50
C GLY A 94 9.33 -17.25 -12.95
N ARG A 95 8.01 -17.19 -13.21
CA ARG A 95 7.39 -17.22 -14.55
C ARG A 95 6.14 -16.33 -14.56
N LYS A 96 5.83 -15.69 -15.68
CA LYS A 96 4.58 -14.91 -15.85
C LYS A 96 3.39 -15.88 -15.89
N LYS A 97 2.66 -16.00 -14.78
CA LYS A 97 1.50 -16.90 -14.65
C LYS A 97 0.19 -16.14 -14.45
N THR A 98 0.22 -14.95 -13.88
CA THR A 98 -0.96 -14.10 -13.61
C THR A 98 -0.88 -12.81 -14.41
N LYS A 99 -2.03 -12.30 -14.89
CA LYS A 99 -2.09 -10.98 -15.52
C LYS A 99 -1.83 -9.92 -14.44
N SER A 100 -0.80 -9.10 -14.62
CA SER A 100 -0.44 -8.03 -13.71
C SER A 100 -0.61 -6.70 -14.45
N GLU A 101 -1.78 -6.09 -14.29
CA GLU A 101 -2.04 -4.73 -14.76
C GLU A 101 -2.40 -3.84 -13.56
N ASN A 102 -2.08 -2.55 -13.65
CA ASN A 102 -2.31 -1.56 -12.59
C ASN A 102 -3.74 -1.00 -12.70
N ARG A 103 -4.75 -1.88 -12.65
CA ARG A 103 -6.17 -1.53 -12.67
C ARG A 103 -6.93 -2.46 -11.72
N PRO A 104 -7.86 -1.96 -10.88
CA PRO A 104 -8.67 -2.82 -10.03
C PRO A 104 -9.49 -3.83 -10.87
N GLY A 105 -9.64 -5.07 -10.38
CA GLY A 105 -10.46 -6.10 -11.02
C GLY A 105 -9.78 -6.99 -12.07
N VAL A 106 -8.45 -6.93 -12.23
CA VAL A 106 -7.70 -7.75 -13.21
C VAL A 106 -7.68 -9.24 -12.82
N THR A 107 -7.55 -9.56 -11.54
CA THR A 107 -7.68 -10.94 -11.04
C THR A 107 -9.17 -11.27 -10.90
N ARG A 108 -9.70 -12.12 -11.79
CA ARG A 108 -11.14 -12.44 -11.89
C ARG A 108 -11.58 -13.69 -11.12
N GLY A 109 -10.67 -14.39 -10.45
CA GLY A 109 -10.98 -15.61 -9.71
C GLY A 109 -9.86 -16.06 -8.79
N PHE A 110 -10.16 -17.04 -7.94
CA PHE A 110 -9.20 -17.66 -7.03
C PHE A 110 -8.41 -18.75 -7.74
N SER A 111 -7.08 -18.73 -7.66
CA SER A 111 -6.25 -19.81 -8.22
C SER A 111 -5.13 -20.22 -7.27
N TRP A 112 -4.87 -21.53 -7.18
CA TRP A 112 -3.75 -22.06 -6.40
C TRP A 112 -2.48 -22.13 -7.25
N ILE A 113 -1.42 -21.53 -6.74
CA ILE A 113 -0.14 -21.39 -7.41
C ILE A 113 0.93 -22.01 -6.53
N ARG A 114 1.56 -23.08 -7.02
CA ARG A 114 2.68 -23.71 -6.32
C ARG A 114 3.95 -22.87 -6.50
N ILE A 115 4.54 -22.43 -5.39
CA ILE A 115 5.82 -21.68 -5.37
C ILE A 115 7.00 -22.52 -4.84
N ASP A 116 6.67 -23.62 -4.19
CA ASP A 116 7.60 -24.57 -3.58
C ASP A 116 6.90 -25.94 -3.45
N PRO A 117 7.62 -27.09 -3.39
CA PRO A 117 7.01 -28.37 -3.12
C PRO A 117 6.12 -28.40 -1.88
N GLN A 118 6.46 -27.60 -0.87
CA GLN A 118 5.76 -27.54 0.42
C GLN A 118 4.79 -26.37 0.54
N VAL A 119 4.70 -25.45 -0.44
CA VAL A 119 3.84 -24.24 -0.33
C VAL A 119 3.07 -23.94 -1.63
N GLN A 120 1.76 -23.71 -1.45
CA GLN A 120 0.85 -23.20 -2.47
C GLN A 120 0.30 -21.84 -2.02
N LEU A 121 0.34 -20.84 -2.91
CA LEU A 121 -0.25 -19.53 -2.71
C LEU A 121 -1.61 -19.44 -3.40
N LEU A 122 -2.59 -18.85 -2.72
CA LEU A 122 -3.84 -18.43 -3.31
C LEU A 122 -3.63 -17.05 -3.94
N ASP A 123 -3.78 -16.98 -5.27
CA ASP A 123 -4.01 -15.71 -5.95
C ASP A 123 -5.47 -15.34 -5.76
N SER A 124 -5.72 -14.22 -5.11
CA SER A 124 -7.05 -13.66 -4.86
C SER A 124 -7.16 -12.25 -5.42
N PRO A 125 -8.38 -11.82 -5.82
CA PRO A 125 -8.65 -10.42 -6.07
C PRO A 125 -8.25 -9.55 -4.87
N GLY A 126 -8.00 -8.26 -5.09
CA GLY A 126 -7.82 -7.31 -3.99
C GLY A 126 -9.04 -7.33 -3.08
N ILE A 127 -8.81 -7.46 -1.78
CA ILE A 127 -9.87 -7.49 -0.77
C ILE A 127 -9.90 -6.14 -0.09
N ILE A 128 -11.05 -5.47 -0.13
CA ILE A 128 -11.35 -4.30 0.69
C ILE A 128 -12.16 -4.82 1.89
N PRO A 129 -11.68 -4.70 3.13
CA PRO A 129 -12.45 -5.11 4.30
C PRO A 129 -13.80 -4.38 4.35
N ALA A 130 -14.88 -5.10 4.65
CA ALA A 130 -16.23 -4.52 4.76
C ALA A 130 -16.42 -3.61 6.00
N LYS A 131 -15.47 -3.62 6.94
CA LYS A 131 -15.49 -2.75 8.12
C LYS A 131 -15.26 -1.30 7.69
N GLN A 132 -15.87 -0.37 8.42
CA GLN A 132 -15.74 1.07 8.23
C GLN A 132 -14.25 1.46 8.14
N VAL A 133 -13.81 1.78 6.93
CA VAL A 133 -12.58 2.52 6.67
C VAL A 133 -12.88 3.97 7.04
N SER A 134 -12.00 4.63 7.81
CA SER A 134 -12.17 6.06 8.08
C SER A 134 -12.15 6.84 6.76
N GLN A 135 -12.79 8.02 6.73
CA GLN A 135 -12.78 8.87 5.53
C GLN A 135 -11.34 9.19 5.10
N GLU A 136 -10.45 9.46 6.04
CA GLU A 136 -9.02 9.69 5.80
C GLU A 136 -8.33 8.48 5.14
N ALA A 137 -8.53 7.28 5.67
CA ALA A 137 -7.95 6.07 5.09
C ALA A 137 -8.55 5.78 3.69
N ALA A 138 -9.82 6.09 3.46
CA ALA A 138 -10.43 5.98 2.12
C ALA A 138 -9.78 6.96 1.13
N TYR A 139 -9.47 8.18 1.55
CA TYR A 139 -8.72 9.14 0.75
C TYR A 139 -7.31 8.66 0.43
N HIS A 140 -6.53 8.15 1.40
CA HIS A 140 -5.21 7.57 1.12
C HIS A 140 -5.27 6.42 0.12
N LEU A 141 -6.24 5.52 0.26
CA LEU A 141 -6.46 4.44 -0.71
C LEU A 141 -6.81 4.99 -2.10
N ALA A 142 -7.62 6.05 -2.19
CA ALA A 142 -7.95 6.70 -3.46
C ALA A 142 -6.73 7.36 -4.10
N MET A 143 -5.90 8.08 -3.33
CA MET A 143 -4.67 8.72 -3.81
C MET A 143 -3.71 7.70 -4.42
N CYS A 144 -3.50 6.57 -3.73
CA CYS A 144 -2.60 5.48 -4.13
C CYS A 144 -3.13 4.57 -5.26
N ASP A 145 -4.35 4.81 -5.72
CA ASP A 145 -5.08 3.97 -6.69
C ASP A 145 -5.40 2.56 -6.18
N ASP A 146 -5.55 2.39 -4.87
CA ASP A 146 -5.83 1.09 -4.24
C ASP A 146 -7.32 0.75 -4.18
N ILE A 147 -8.20 1.67 -4.59
CA ILE A 147 -9.64 1.46 -4.80
C ILE A 147 -10.08 1.92 -6.19
N GLY A 148 -11.22 1.41 -6.67
CA GLY A 148 -11.75 1.75 -8.00
C GLY A 148 -12.08 3.23 -8.15
N SER A 149 -11.74 3.82 -9.31
CA SER A 149 -12.01 5.24 -9.60
C SER A 149 -13.50 5.62 -9.61
N ALA A 150 -14.40 4.64 -9.75
CA ALA A 150 -15.84 4.87 -9.60
C ALA A 150 -16.27 5.11 -8.14
N ALA A 151 -15.38 4.88 -7.16
CA ALA A 151 -15.67 5.00 -5.73
C ALA A 151 -15.32 6.38 -5.15
N TYR A 152 -14.75 7.30 -5.93
CA TYR A 152 -14.32 8.61 -5.45
C TYR A 152 -14.44 9.71 -6.52
N ASP A 153 -14.60 10.95 -6.07
CA ASP A 153 -14.46 12.12 -6.93
C ASP A 153 -12.99 12.43 -7.18
N THR A 154 -12.61 12.58 -8.45
CA THR A 154 -11.19 12.74 -8.84
C THR A 154 -10.65 14.10 -8.40
N ARG A 155 -11.47 15.16 -8.47
CA ARG A 155 -11.06 16.50 -8.05
C ARG A 155 -10.85 16.56 -6.53
N GLY A 156 -11.81 16.05 -5.77
CA GLY A 156 -11.73 15.98 -4.31
C GLY A 156 -10.51 15.19 -3.83
N VAL A 157 -10.22 14.04 -4.45
CA VAL A 157 -9.02 13.26 -4.11
C VAL A 157 -7.72 13.98 -4.49
N ALA A 158 -7.70 14.71 -5.60
CA ALA A 158 -6.54 15.51 -6.02
C ALA A 158 -6.28 16.70 -5.09
N ALA A 159 -7.35 17.41 -4.67
CA ALA A 159 -7.26 18.47 -3.67
C ALA A 159 -6.79 17.92 -2.31
N ALA A 160 -7.41 16.84 -1.84
CA ALA A 160 -7.00 16.18 -0.60
C ALA A 160 -5.54 15.71 -0.66
N LEU A 161 -5.06 15.22 -1.80
CA LEU A 161 -3.64 14.87 -1.96
C LEU A 161 -2.73 16.07 -1.70
N LEU A 162 -3.04 17.23 -2.27
CA LEU A 162 -2.25 18.45 -2.07
C LEU A 162 -2.22 18.88 -0.60
N GLU A 163 -3.37 18.81 0.08
CA GLU A 163 -3.48 19.10 1.51
C GLU A 163 -2.66 18.10 2.35
N THR A 164 -2.75 16.81 2.04
CA THR A 164 -1.93 15.76 2.69
C THR A 164 -0.44 15.99 2.44
N LEU A 165 -0.03 16.35 1.23
CA LEU A 165 1.36 16.69 0.91
C LEU A 165 1.84 17.89 1.73
N GLY A 166 1.01 18.92 1.86
CA GLY A 166 1.29 20.10 2.69
C GLY A 166 1.48 19.73 4.17
N ALA A 167 0.50 19.04 4.74
CA ALA A 167 0.53 18.62 6.15
C ALA A 167 1.73 17.73 6.46
N VAL A 168 2.07 16.79 5.55
CA VAL A 168 3.22 15.91 5.72
C VAL A 168 4.53 16.64 5.50
N ALA A 169 4.64 17.56 4.53
CA ALA A 169 5.85 18.34 4.32
C ALA A 169 6.19 19.22 5.53
N ILE A 170 5.17 19.75 6.23
CA ILE A 170 5.34 20.53 7.47
C ILE A 170 5.75 19.62 8.64
N SER A 171 5.01 18.53 8.86
CA SER A 171 5.23 17.65 10.02
C SER A 171 6.41 16.69 9.87
N SER A 172 6.83 16.40 8.63
CA SER A 172 7.90 15.49 8.27
C SER A 172 8.48 15.83 6.89
N PRO A 173 9.39 16.83 6.81
CA PRO A 173 9.98 17.29 5.54
C PRO A 173 10.70 16.21 4.72
N THR A 174 11.04 15.07 5.32
CA THR A 174 11.68 13.93 4.65
C THR A 174 10.70 12.98 3.95
N TYR A 175 9.39 13.16 4.17
CA TYR A 175 8.33 12.31 3.61
C TYR A 175 7.78 12.86 2.29
N ALA A 176 7.79 14.18 2.11
CA ALA A 176 7.33 14.86 0.92
C ALA A 176 8.09 16.17 0.75
N ARG A 177 8.37 16.55 -0.49
CA ARG A 177 8.90 17.88 -0.83
C ARG A 177 7.90 18.58 -1.74
N LEU A 178 7.49 19.79 -1.39
CA LEU A 178 6.52 20.57 -2.17
C LEU A 178 7.15 21.30 -3.36
N ASP A 179 8.46 21.55 -3.30
CA ASP A 179 9.25 22.14 -4.39
C ASP A 179 9.06 21.40 -5.72
N VAL A 180 8.85 20.08 -5.66
CA VAL A 180 8.62 19.23 -6.83
C VAL A 180 7.38 19.64 -7.65
N LEU A 181 6.38 20.26 -7.03
CA LEU A 181 5.19 20.75 -7.72
C LEU A 181 5.55 21.91 -8.66
N ARG A 182 6.39 22.82 -8.16
CA ARG A 182 6.98 23.92 -8.94
C ARG A 182 8.00 23.44 -9.96
N GLU A 183 8.85 22.49 -9.62
CA GLU A 183 9.80 21.90 -10.59
C GLU A 183 9.06 21.21 -11.75
N ARG A 184 7.94 20.54 -11.46
CA ARG A 184 7.14 19.80 -12.43
C ARG A 184 6.29 20.70 -13.32
N TRP A 185 5.61 21.68 -12.72
CA TRP A 185 4.61 22.49 -13.41
C TRP A 185 4.91 23.97 -13.44
N GLY A 186 5.95 24.47 -12.78
CA GLY A 186 6.25 25.89 -12.69
C GLY A 186 5.18 26.71 -11.97
N VAL A 187 4.33 26.06 -11.16
CA VAL A 187 3.29 26.72 -10.35
C VAL A 187 3.74 26.66 -8.90
N GLU A 188 3.71 27.80 -8.21
CA GLU A 188 4.18 27.87 -6.82
C GLU A 188 3.22 27.08 -5.90
N PRO A 189 3.73 26.13 -5.09
CA PRO A 189 2.90 25.33 -4.21
C PRO A 189 2.22 26.23 -3.18
N ASP A 190 0.90 26.14 -3.14
CA ASP A 190 0.05 26.81 -2.16
C ASP A 190 -0.77 25.72 -1.47
N VAL A 191 -0.35 25.36 -0.27
CA VAL A 191 -0.90 24.21 0.46
C VAL A 191 -1.92 24.62 1.51
N GLU A 192 -2.31 25.89 1.56
CA GLU A 192 -3.40 26.34 2.45
C GLU A 192 -4.76 25.80 1.98
N SER A 193 -4.92 25.59 0.66
CA SER A 193 -6.08 24.92 0.08
C SER A 193 -5.69 24.10 -1.15
N GLY A 194 -5.88 22.79 -1.07
CA GLY A 194 -5.61 21.91 -2.20
C GLY A 194 -6.51 22.22 -3.40
N GLU A 195 -7.74 22.67 -3.17
CA GLU A 195 -8.64 23.11 -4.22
C GLU A 195 -8.16 24.39 -4.91
N ALA A 196 -7.72 25.40 -4.15
CA ALA A 196 -7.23 26.65 -4.71
C ALA A 196 -5.99 26.43 -5.60
N TYR A 197 -5.03 25.60 -5.15
CA TYR A 197 -3.88 25.24 -5.97
C TYR A 197 -4.29 24.46 -7.22
N LEU A 198 -5.24 23.53 -7.11
CA LEU A 198 -5.71 22.74 -8.25
C LEU A 198 -6.37 23.63 -9.32
N LEU A 199 -7.14 24.63 -8.91
CA LEU A 199 -7.74 25.62 -9.82
C LEU A 199 -6.66 26.44 -10.54
N ARG A 200 -5.66 26.95 -9.79
CA ARG A 200 -4.53 27.69 -10.35
C ARG A 200 -3.73 26.85 -11.34
N LEU A 201 -3.42 25.60 -10.98
CA LEU A 201 -2.74 24.66 -11.85
C LEU A 201 -3.52 24.45 -13.16
N ALA A 202 -4.85 24.35 -13.08
CA ALA A 202 -5.70 24.19 -14.25
C ALA A 202 -5.67 25.41 -15.18
N GLU A 203 -5.81 26.61 -14.63
CA GLU A 203 -5.73 27.87 -15.38
C GLU A 203 -4.38 28.01 -16.08
N GLU A 204 -3.30 27.76 -15.34
CA GLU A 204 -1.94 28.01 -15.79
C GLU A 204 -1.38 26.96 -16.76
N ARG A 205 -1.81 25.70 -16.66
CA ARG A 205 -1.20 24.57 -17.40
C ARG A 205 -2.18 23.67 -18.15
N PHE A 206 -3.48 23.85 -17.94
CA PHE A 206 -4.50 22.98 -18.54
C PHE A 206 -5.67 23.77 -19.14
N THR A 207 -5.47 25.05 -19.50
CA THR A 207 -6.50 25.87 -20.18
C THR A 207 -7.80 25.96 -19.37
N GLY A 208 -7.69 25.98 -18.03
CA GLY A 208 -8.83 25.99 -17.11
C GLY A 208 -9.50 24.63 -16.89
N ASP A 209 -9.03 23.55 -17.52
CA ASP A 209 -9.60 22.20 -17.32
C ASP A 209 -9.13 21.58 -15.99
N VAL A 210 -9.94 21.80 -14.95
CA VAL A 210 -9.70 21.31 -13.59
C VAL A 210 -9.68 19.78 -13.53
N GLN A 211 -10.54 19.12 -14.31
CA GLN A 211 -10.60 17.66 -14.31
C GLN A 211 -9.34 17.06 -14.90
N ARG A 212 -8.85 17.62 -16.00
CA ARG A 212 -7.59 17.20 -16.63
C ARG A 212 -6.39 17.48 -15.72
N ALA A 213 -6.36 18.62 -15.03
CA ALA A 213 -5.34 18.93 -14.04
C ALA A 213 -5.33 17.88 -12.91
N ALA A 214 -6.50 17.56 -12.34
CA ALA A 214 -6.65 16.58 -11.27
C ALA A 214 -6.18 15.17 -11.68
N VAL A 215 -6.61 14.71 -12.86
CA VAL A 215 -6.18 13.41 -13.42
C VAL A 215 -4.67 13.37 -13.62
N THR A 216 -4.10 14.46 -14.14
CA THR A 216 -2.66 14.54 -14.42
C THR A 216 -1.83 14.59 -13.13
N LEU A 217 -2.27 15.35 -12.13
CA LEU A 217 -1.65 15.43 -10.80
C LEU A 217 -1.60 14.04 -10.13
N LEU A 218 -2.75 13.34 -10.07
CA LEU A 218 -2.80 11.99 -9.49
C LEU A 218 -1.95 11.00 -10.28
N LYS A 219 -1.94 11.10 -11.62
CA LYS A 219 -1.08 10.26 -12.47
C LYS A 219 0.40 10.50 -12.19
N ASP A 220 0.83 11.75 -12.07
CA ASP A 220 2.23 12.11 -11.81
C ASP A 220 2.67 11.65 -10.41
N PHE A 221 1.80 11.78 -9.41
CA PHE A 221 2.00 11.19 -8.09
C PHE A 221 2.16 9.66 -8.15
N ARG A 222 1.17 8.95 -8.71
CA ARG A 222 1.12 7.47 -8.75
C ARG A 222 2.25 6.83 -9.57
N SER A 223 2.81 7.57 -10.53
CA SER A 223 3.92 7.12 -11.35
C SER A 223 5.30 7.45 -10.76
N GLY A 224 5.35 8.20 -9.65
CA GLY A 224 6.59 8.64 -9.01
C GLY A 224 7.26 9.81 -9.73
N GLN A 225 6.56 10.49 -10.65
CA GLN A 225 7.09 11.70 -11.32
C GLN A 225 7.22 12.88 -10.36
N LEU A 226 6.47 12.87 -9.25
CA LEU A 226 6.64 13.80 -8.13
C LEU A 226 7.70 13.33 -7.12
N GLY A 227 8.51 12.34 -7.48
CA GLY A 227 9.52 11.75 -6.61
C GLY A 227 8.93 10.73 -5.63
N ARG A 228 9.73 10.40 -4.61
CA ARG A 228 9.34 9.46 -3.56
C ARG A 228 8.57 10.21 -2.48
N ILE A 229 7.37 9.74 -2.17
CA ILE A 229 6.45 10.39 -1.24
C ILE A 229 5.85 9.34 -0.31
N CYS A 230 5.70 9.68 0.97
CA CYS A 230 4.92 8.92 1.92
C CYS A 230 3.82 9.82 2.52
N LEU A 231 2.57 9.38 2.50
CA LEU A 231 1.40 10.20 2.86
C LEU A 231 1.06 10.18 4.34
N GLU A 232 1.64 9.24 5.11
CA GLU A 232 1.29 9.06 6.51
C GLU A 232 2.49 8.60 7.33
N ARG A 233 2.53 9.06 8.58
CA ARG A 233 3.47 8.60 9.60
C ARG A 233 2.84 7.46 10.40
N PRO A 234 3.64 6.56 10.99
CA PRO A 234 3.09 5.63 11.95
C PRO A 234 2.49 6.39 13.13
N LEU A 235 1.24 6.07 13.50
CA LEU A 235 0.65 6.58 14.72
C LEU A 235 1.54 6.19 15.92
N PRO A 236 1.72 7.08 16.92
CA PRO A 236 2.38 6.71 18.15
C PRO A 236 1.69 5.45 18.71
N LEU A 237 2.45 4.55 19.31
CA LEU A 237 1.87 3.41 20.03
C LEU A 237 1.06 3.97 21.19
N VAL A 238 -0.24 4.18 20.98
CA VAL A 238 -1.17 4.45 22.06
C VAL A 238 -1.21 3.16 22.87
N SER A 239 -0.74 3.22 24.12
CA SER A 239 -0.83 2.08 25.02
C SER A 239 -2.30 1.65 25.09
N GLU A 240 -2.59 0.35 25.12
CA GLU A 240 -3.97 -0.16 25.17
C GLU A 240 -4.79 0.37 26.38
N HIS A 241 -4.16 1.12 27.29
CA HIS A 241 -4.81 1.76 28.44
C HIS A 241 -5.58 3.05 28.11
N ASP A 242 -5.37 3.69 26.95
CA ASP A 242 -6.04 4.97 26.59
C ASP A 242 -7.14 4.82 25.53
N ALA A 243 -7.57 3.60 25.20
CA ALA A 243 -8.75 3.42 24.36
C ALA A 243 -10.01 3.79 25.16
N PRO A 244 -10.87 4.73 24.71
CA PRO A 244 -12.10 5.03 25.40
C PRO A 244 -12.94 3.74 25.51
N LEU A 245 -13.30 3.40 26.75
CA LEU A 245 -14.17 2.29 27.13
C LEU A 245 -15.33 2.23 26.13
N ARG A 246 -15.30 1.24 25.23
CA ARG A 246 -16.44 0.94 24.36
C ARG A 246 -17.60 0.58 25.26
N ALA A 247 -18.57 1.50 25.37
CA ALA A 247 -19.80 1.31 26.12
C ALA A 247 -20.44 -0.02 25.70
N ALA A 248 -20.55 -0.94 26.67
CA ALA A 248 -21.27 -2.18 26.50
C ALA A 248 -22.72 -1.86 26.12
N LYS A 249 -23.20 -2.42 25.01
CA LYS A 249 -24.63 -2.36 24.68
C LYS A 249 -25.42 -3.11 25.76
N PRO A 250 -26.50 -2.53 26.31
CA PRO A 250 -27.40 -3.28 27.18
C PRO A 250 -28.14 -4.36 26.39
N ARG A 251 -28.48 -5.45 27.10
CA ARG A 251 -29.14 -6.66 26.59
C ARG A 251 -30.55 -6.37 26.06
#